data_AF-A0A9W6W7Z1-F1
#
_entry.id   AF-A0A9W6W7Z1-F1
#
_cell.length_a   1.000
_cell.length_b   1.000
_cell.length_c   1.000
_cell.angle_alpha   90.00
_cell.angle_beta   90.00
_cell.angle_gamma   90.00
#
_symmetry.space_group_name_H-M   'P 1'
#
loop_
_entity.id
_entity.type
_entity.pdbx_description
1 polymer ?
#
loop_
_entity_poly.entity_id
_entity_poly.type
_entity_poly.pdbx_seq_one_letter_code
_entity_poly.pdbx_strand_id
1 'polypeptide(L)'
;MDGVFGINKPPGITSANFLNRINEIFTKADVFQESLEAMKQSFNDRKRQKWGRRSQKVKMGHGGTLDPLAHGVLVVGIGKGTKSLQNYTTNAEKVYETIALLGGSTTTGDSEGELLKRSECDHVTKEMVDKTLPKFIGNILQTPPIFSALKMNGKPLYEYARKGLPLPREIKARPIEVYNLTSFEDTLSTSHNWKFLKSATDETDGVSLVEKLSKNPTLDDHALTYSQQYVEKAKTDSSLDANPYPEPELKDASKYEDDNFRAPILHLDITCSSGTYVRSLVSDFGRSLGSSAYMVDLKRKKQAEWISDENCFSIEDFQLPEEIWAPVLKKVIASPGGTVNVKTELLLNKLEYEKKHPKLDDDDESSVEKKRKIDQSQDNKDITELETPTEKVHDKKSEDTEADIEVAHSKAS
;
A
#
# COMPACT_ATOMS: atom_id res chain seq x y z
N MET A 1 7.52 -24.11 11.74
CA MET A 1 6.99 -22.88 12.38
C MET A 1 5.64 -22.58 11.75
N ASP A 2 4.54 -22.95 12.42
CA ASP A 2 3.19 -22.97 11.86
C ASP A 2 2.28 -22.05 12.68
N GLY A 3 1.63 -21.08 12.05
CA GLY A 3 0.81 -20.11 12.77
C GLY A 3 0.31 -18.97 11.90
N VAL A 4 -0.20 -17.93 12.55
CA VAL A 4 -0.71 -16.71 11.91
C VAL A 4 0.07 -15.52 12.47
N PHE A 5 0.37 -14.55 11.61
CA PHE A 5 1.00 -13.29 12.00
C PHE A 5 0.45 -12.13 11.17
N GLY A 6 0.54 -10.91 11.70
CA GLY A 6 0.25 -9.67 10.97
C GLY A 6 1.51 -9.11 10.30
N ILE A 7 1.36 -8.58 9.08
CA ILE A 7 2.42 -7.88 8.37
C ILE A 7 1.83 -6.68 7.61
N ASN A 8 2.54 -5.56 7.57
CA ASN A 8 2.14 -4.38 6.81
C ASN A 8 2.49 -4.56 5.33
N LYS A 9 1.45 -4.60 4.48
CA LYS A 9 1.61 -4.53 3.03
C LYS A 9 1.93 -3.08 2.63
N PRO A 10 2.97 -2.81 1.82
CA PRO A 10 3.20 -1.49 1.25
C PRO A 10 2.15 -1.17 0.15
N PRO A 11 1.94 0.10 -0.22
CA PRO A 11 1.08 0.46 -1.35
C PRO A 11 1.70 0.02 -2.70
N GLY A 12 0.90 0.01 -3.77
CA GLY A 12 1.35 -0.28 -5.14
C GLY A 12 1.62 -1.76 -5.46
N ILE A 13 1.24 -2.69 -4.57
CA ILE A 13 1.44 -4.14 -4.79
C ILE A 13 0.19 -4.93 -4.41
N THR A 14 -0.16 -5.96 -5.20
CA THR A 14 -1.27 -6.86 -4.86
C THR A 14 -0.93 -7.70 -3.62
N SER A 15 -1.94 -8.10 -2.81
CA SER A 15 -1.69 -9.00 -1.67
C SER A 15 -1.05 -10.33 -2.08
N ALA A 16 -1.38 -10.86 -3.27
CA ALA A 16 -0.81 -12.09 -3.79
C ALA A 16 0.69 -11.93 -4.13
N ASN A 17 1.06 -10.85 -4.81
CA ASN A 17 2.47 -10.57 -5.12
C ASN A 17 3.27 -10.27 -3.86
N PHE A 18 2.69 -9.55 -2.90
CA PHE A 18 3.33 -9.32 -1.62
C PHE A 18 3.56 -10.63 -0.84
N LEU A 19 2.55 -11.50 -0.78
CA LEU A 19 2.69 -12.82 -0.17
C LEU A 19 3.78 -13.67 -0.86
N ASN A 20 3.89 -13.58 -2.19
CA ASN A 20 4.96 -14.28 -2.93
C ASN A 20 6.35 -13.77 -2.54
N ARG A 21 6.54 -12.45 -2.33
CA ARG A 21 7.81 -11.90 -1.86
C ARG A 21 8.19 -12.44 -0.48
N ILE A 22 7.25 -12.46 0.47
CA ILE A 22 7.49 -13.03 1.81
C ILE A 22 7.84 -14.52 1.68
N ASN A 23 7.12 -15.24 0.82
CA ASN A 23 7.35 -16.66 0.60
C ASN A 23 8.76 -16.97 0.06
N GLU A 24 9.29 -16.13 -0.82
CA GLU A 24 10.65 -16.26 -1.35
C GLU A 24 11.70 -16.08 -0.26
N ILE A 25 11.49 -15.15 0.68
CA ILE A 25 12.37 -14.97 1.85
C ILE A 25 12.28 -16.21 2.75
N PHE A 26 11.07 -16.61 3.13
CA PHE A 26 10.86 -17.71 4.08
C PHE A 26 11.30 -19.07 3.54
N THR A 27 11.23 -19.26 2.22
CA THR A 27 11.71 -20.48 1.57
C THR A 27 13.24 -20.61 1.60
N LYS A 28 13.97 -19.50 1.68
CA LYS A 28 15.43 -19.46 1.77
C LYS A 28 15.95 -19.49 3.21
N ALA A 29 15.13 -19.09 4.17
CA ALA A 29 15.49 -19.05 5.59
C ALA A 29 15.68 -20.45 6.18
N ASP A 30 16.64 -20.58 7.09
CA ASP A 30 17.06 -21.85 7.69
C ASP A 30 15.98 -22.40 8.64
N VAL A 31 15.26 -21.54 9.37
CA VAL A 31 14.20 -21.89 10.34
C VAL A 31 13.03 -22.65 9.72
N PHE A 32 12.89 -22.62 8.39
CA PHE A 32 11.84 -23.32 7.67
C PHE A 32 12.33 -24.60 6.97
N GLN A 33 13.65 -24.85 6.87
CA GLN A 33 14.19 -26.01 6.15
C GLN A 33 13.73 -27.33 6.75
N GLU A 34 13.78 -27.48 8.08
CA GLU A 34 13.30 -28.69 8.76
C GLU A 34 11.82 -28.99 8.45
N SER A 35 10.99 -27.94 8.39
CA SER A 35 9.57 -28.09 8.05
C SER A 35 9.35 -28.48 6.57
N LEU A 36 10.18 -27.98 5.66
CA LEU A 36 10.16 -28.35 4.24
C LEU A 36 10.61 -29.80 4.03
N GLU A 37 11.63 -30.26 4.76
CA GLU A 37 12.11 -31.64 4.73
C GLU A 37 11.10 -32.63 5.33
N ALA A 38 10.43 -32.29 6.43
CA ALA A 38 9.37 -33.13 6.98
C ALA A 38 8.21 -33.31 5.99
N MET A 39 7.83 -32.24 5.27
CA MET A 39 6.82 -32.31 4.22
C MET A 39 7.26 -33.24 3.07
N LYS A 40 8.56 -33.27 2.75
CA LYS A 40 9.14 -34.17 1.74
C LYS A 40 8.95 -35.63 2.02
N GLN A 41 9.18 -35.99 3.27
CA GLN A 41 9.07 -37.35 3.71
C GLN A 41 7.60 -37.82 3.72
N SER A 42 6.62 -36.92 3.82
CA SER A 42 5.18 -37.27 3.80
C SER A 42 4.61 -37.67 2.44
N PHE A 43 5.33 -37.43 1.33
CA PHE A 43 4.84 -37.76 -0.02
C PHE A 43 5.16 -39.20 -0.44
N ASN A 44 4.23 -39.86 -1.13
CA ASN A 44 4.51 -41.13 -1.82
C ASN A 44 5.53 -40.93 -2.96
N ASP A 45 6.21 -41.99 -3.39
CA ASP A 45 7.35 -41.90 -4.31
C ASP A 45 7.05 -41.24 -5.67
N ARG A 46 5.85 -41.47 -6.24
CA ARG A 46 5.39 -40.75 -7.45
C ARG A 46 5.25 -39.24 -7.22
N LYS A 47 4.78 -38.82 -6.04
CA LYS A 47 4.70 -37.39 -5.67
C LYS A 47 6.10 -36.84 -5.40
N ARG A 48 6.99 -37.57 -4.70
CA ARG A 48 8.39 -37.17 -4.49
C ARG A 48 9.14 -36.91 -5.80
N GLN A 49 8.99 -37.80 -6.81
CA GLN A 49 9.61 -37.63 -8.13
C GLN A 49 9.11 -36.40 -8.90
N LYS A 50 7.79 -36.12 -8.88
CA LYS A 50 7.23 -34.89 -9.49
C LYS A 50 7.61 -33.62 -8.71
N TRP A 51 7.86 -33.77 -7.41
CA TRP A 51 8.06 -32.66 -6.49
C TRP A 51 9.52 -32.20 -6.41
N GLY A 52 10.49 -33.05 -6.73
CA GLY A 52 11.89 -32.65 -6.95
C GLY A 52 12.11 -31.67 -8.12
N ARG A 53 11.11 -31.47 -9.00
CA ARG A 53 11.17 -30.55 -10.15
C ARG A 53 10.62 -29.14 -9.89
N ARG A 54 9.99 -28.87 -8.74
CA ARG A 54 9.43 -27.54 -8.38
C ARG A 54 10.15 -26.97 -7.16
N SER A 55 10.39 -25.65 -7.15
CA SER A 55 10.97 -24.97 -5.98
C SER A 55 10.07 -25.19 -4.76
N GLN A 56 10.70 -25.54 -3.63
CA GLN A 56 10.07 -26.01 -2.40
C GLN A 56 9.53 -24.84 -1.59
N LYS A 57 8.35 -24.33 -1.93
CA LYS A 57 7.78 -23.16 -1.27
C LYS A 57 7.18 -23.49 0.10
N VAL A 58 7.44 -22.64 1.09
CA VAL A 58 6.73 -22.68 2.37
C VAL A 58 5.22 -22.53 2.11
N LYS A 59 4.37 -23.34 2.75
CA LYS A 59 2.92 -23.20 2.57
C LYS A 59 2.45 -21.91 3.24
N MET A 60 1.93 -20.96 2.45
CA MET A 60 1.44 -19.68 2.96
C MET A 60 0.11 -19.27 2.33
N GLY A 61 -0.65 -18.43 3.03
CA GLY A 61 -1.89 -17.81 2.56
C GLY A 61 -2.15 -16.50 3.32
N HIS A 62 -3.14 -15.71 2.88
CA HIS A 62 -3.52 -14.47 3.57
C HIS A 62 -5.02 -14.46 3.97
N GLY A 63 -5.34 -13.79 5.08
CA GLY A 63 -6.65 -13.75 5.73
C GLY A 63 -7.54 -12.57 5.31
N GLY A 64 -7.42 -12.11 4.07
CA GLY A 64 -8.22 -11.01 3.54
C GLY A 64 -7.41 -10.06 2.65
N THR A 65 -7.84 -9.93 1.39
CA THR A 65 -7.19 -9.10 0.38
C THR A 65 -7.18 -7.62 0.77
N LEU A 66 -6.11 -6.93 0.38
CA LEU A 66 -6.02 -5.48 0.27
C LEU A 66 -5.86 -5.13 -1.20
N ASP A 67 -6.54 -4.06 -1.63
CA ASP A 67 -6.37 -3.52 -2.97
C ASP A 67 -4.92 -3.07 -3.22
N PRO A 68 -4.48 -2.96 -4.48
CA PRO A 68 -3.09 -2.58 -4.79
C PRO A 68 -2.69 -1.23 -4.16
N LEU A 69 -3.52 -0.20 -4.28
CA LEU A 69 -3.27 1.11 -3.67
C LEU A 69 -3.21 1.06 -2.14
N ALA A 70 -3.98 0.15 -1.54
CA ALA A 70 -4.13 0.09 -0.09
C ALA A 70 -2.86 -0.41 0.58
N HIS A 71 -2.59 0.01 1.81
CA HIS A 71 -1.46 -0.43 2.60
C HIS A 71 -1.88 -0.76 4.05
N GLY A 72 -0.95 -1.28 4.85
CA GLY A 72 -1.18 -1.65 6.24
C GLY A 72 -1.48 -3.15 6.43
N VAL A 73 -2.23 -3.48 7.48
CA VAL A 73 -2.28 -4.83 8.06
C VAL A 73 -2.77 -5.88 7.05
N LEU A 74 -1.97 -6.91 6.81
CA LEU A 74 -2.30 -8.14 6.10
C LEU A 74 -2.03 -9.33 7.01
N VAL A 75 -3.07 -10.09 7.33
CA VAL A 75 -2.94 -11.31 8.13
C VAL A 75 -2.42 -12.45 7.25
N VAL A 76 -1.34 -13.11 7.66
CA VAL A 76 -0.66 -14.18 6.91
C VAL A 76 -0.62 -15.46 7.74
N GLY A 77 -1.02 -16.57 7.13
CA GLY A 77 -0.94 -17.90 7.72
C GLY A 77 0.20 -18.72 7.12
N ILE A 78 0.97 -19.39 7.96
CA ILE A 78 2.08 -20.28 7.58
C ILE A 78 1.73 -21.72 7.96
N GLY A 79 2.00 -22.67 7.07
CA GLY A 79 1.81 -24.10 7.34
C GLY A 79 0.37 -24.43 7.73
N LYS A 80 0.16 -25.05 8.89
CA LYS A 80 -1.16 -25.32 9.46
C LYS A 80 -1.97 -24.06 9.78
N GLY A 81 -1.32 -22.93 10.05
CA GLY A 81 -1.99 -21.64 10.31
C GLY A 81 -2.82 -21.13 9.12
N THR A 82 -2.54 -21.59 7.90
CA THR A 82 -3.39 -21.32 6.73
C THR A 82 -4.85 -21.77 6.90
N LYS A 83 -5.11 -22.74 7.77
CA LYS A 83 -6.47 -23.23 8.06
C LYS A 83 -7.28 -22.26 8.93
N SER A 84 -6.62 -21.37 9.68
CA SER A 84 -7.26 -20.39 10.56
C SER A 84 -7.59 -19.07 9.84
N LEU A 85 -7.14 -18.89 8.59
CA LEU A 85 -7.30 -17.63 7.85
C LEU A 85 -8.76 -17.22 7.64
N GLN A 86 -9.68 -18.19 7.62
CA GLN A 86 -11.11 -17.92 7.49
C GLN A 86 -11.66 -17.07 8.66
N ASN A 87 -11.07 -17.19 9.86
CA ASN A 87 -11.45 -16.42 11.04
C ASN A 87 -11.19 -14.91 10.87
N TYR A 88 -10.32 -14.53 9.93
CA TYR A 88 -9.96 -13.15 9.64
C TYR A 88 -10.73 -12.57 8.45
N THR A 89 -11.40 -13.44 7.68
CA THR A 89 -12.25 -13.05 6.55
C THR A 89 -13.74 -13.03 6.89
N THR A 90 -14.12 -13.58 8.04
CA THR A 90 -15.51 -13.74 8.49
C THR A 90 -15.67 -13.18 9.89
N ASN A 91 -16.62 -12.28 10.09
CA ASN A 91 -16.96 -11.63 11.36
C ASN A 91 -15.75 -10.98 12.08
N ALA A 92 -14.74 -10.57 11.30
CA ALA A 92 -13.57 -9.88 11.82
C ALA A 92 -13.76 -8.37 11.69
N GLU A 93 -13.56 -7.64 12.78
CA GLU A 93 -13.48 -6.18 12.79
C GLU A 93 -12.24 -5.72 12.00
N LYS A 94 -12.39 -4.64 11.24
CA LYS A 94 -11.31 -3.96 10.55
C LYS A 94 -11.43 -2.46 10.77
N VAL A 95 -10.28 -1.80 10.92
CA VAL A 95 -10.18 -0.34 11.02
C VAL A 95 -9.39 0.18 9.84
N TYR A 96 -9.94 1.17 9.16
CA TYR A 96 -9.38 1.81 8.00
C TYR A 96 -9.26 3.32 8.21
N GLU A 97 -8.22 3.89 7.65
CA GLU A 97 -8.08 5.33 7.40
C GLU A 97 -8.01 5.50 5.89
N THR A 98 -8.77 6.44 5.35
CA THR A 98 -8.85 6.64 3.90
C THR A 98 -8.92 8.11 3.55
N ILE A 99 -8.26 8.46 2.45
CA ILE A 99 -8.39 9.76 1.79
C ILE A 99 -9.05 9.52 0.45
N ALA A 100 -10.10 10.29 0.16
CA ALA A 100 -10.79 10.30 -1.12
C ALA A 100 -10.86 11.73 -1.68
N LEU A 101 -10.93 11.85 -3.01
CA LEU A 101 -11.15 13.12 -3.69
C LEU A 101 -12.62 13.25 -4.07
N LEU A 102 -13.23 14.39 -3.73
CA LEU A 102 -14.58 14.75 -4.15
C LEU A 102 -14.62 15.23 -5.62
N GLY A 103 -15.80 15.17 -6.22
CA GLY A 103 -16.08 15.72 -7.55
C GLY A 103 -15.81 14.79 -8.73
N GLY A 104 -15.52 13.51 -8.48
CA GLY A 104 -15.36 12.52 -9.54
C GLY A 104 -15.69 11.09 -9.14
N SER A 105 -16.07 10.26 -10.11
CA SER A 105 -16.18 8.81 -9.95
C SER A 105 -15.26 8.09 -10.93
N THR A 106 -14.82 6.88 -10.57
CA THR A 106 -13.87 6.11 -11.37
C THR A 106 -14.33 4.69 -11.58
N THR A 107 -13.79 4.04 -12.60
CA THR A 107 -14.11 2.65 -12.97
C THR A 107 -13.94 1.66 -11.81
N THR A 108 -13.00 1.93 -10.90
CA THR A 108 -12.60 1.03 -9.80
C THR A 108 -13.06 1.52 -8.42
N GLY A 109 -13.55 2.76 -8.31
CA GLY A 109 -13.82 3.44 -7.04
C GLY A 109 -12.57 3.96 -6.32
N ASP A 110 -11.41 3.91 -6.99
CA ASP A 110 -10.12 4.39 -6.51
C ASP A 110 -9.31 5.06 -7.64
N SER A 111 -8.13 5.56 -7.30
CA SER A 111 -7.20 6.24 -8.20
C SER A 111 -6.46 5.33 -9.18
N GLU A 112 -6.60 3.99 -9.08
CA GLU A 112 -6.03 3.03 -10.02
C GLU A 112 -6.93 2.83 -11.26
N GLY A 113 -8.12 3.42 -11.25
CA GLY A 113 -9.09 3.38 -12.34
C GLY A 113 -8.99 4.57 -13.30
N GLU A 114 -9.90 4.57 -14.27
CA GLU A 114 -10.11 5.69 -15.18
C GLU A 114 -11.30 6.53 -14.70
N LEU A 115 -11.27 7.85 -14.96
CA LEU A 115 -12.37 8.74 -14.61
C LEU A 115 -13.61 8.42 -15.46
N LEU A 116 -14.75 8.22 -14.79
CA LEU A 116 -16.06 7.98 -15.42
C LEU A 116 -16.84 9.28 -15.58
N LYS A 117 -16.96 10.04 -14.50
CA LYS A 117 -17.79 11.25 -14.43
C LYS A 117 -17.13 12.28 -13.53
N ARG A 118 -17.33 13.56 -13.87
CA ARG A 118 -17.10 14.70 -12.98
C ARG A 118 -18.42 15.18 -12.40
N SER A 119 -18.39 15.64 -11.15
CA SER A 119 -19.55 16.19 -10.47
C SER A 119 -19.17 17.41 -9.66
N GLU A 120 -20.07 18.38 -9.53
CA GLU A 120 -19.79 19.57 -8.71
C GLU A 120 -19.53 19.17 -7.26
N CYS A 121 -18.57 19.84 -6.62
CA CYS A 121 -18.26 19.65 -5.19
C CYS A 121 -18.15 20.94 -4.40
N ASP A 122 -18.27 22.11 -5.04
CA ASP A 122 -18.12 23.43 -4.38
C ASP A 122 -19.20 23.68 -3.32
N HIS A 123 -20.36 23.03 -3.46
CA HIS A 123 -21.48 23.16 -2.52
C HIS A 123 -21.31 22.32 -1.25
N VAL A 124 -20.33 21.41 -1.21
CA VAL A 124 -20.14 20.49 -0.09
C VAL A 124 -19.55 21.25 1.10
N THR A 125 -20.27 21.28 2.22
CA THR A 125 -19.81 21.93 3.45
C THR A 125 -19.48 20.92 4.54
N LYS A 126 -18.70 21.35 5.54
CA LYS A 126 -18.37 20.52 6.71
C LYS A 126 -19.62 20.06 7.46
N GLU A 127 -20.63 20.92 7.57
CA GLU A 127 -21.93 20.58 8.17
C GLU A 127 -22.65 19.46 7.40
N MET A 128 -22.59 19.46 6.05
CA MET A 128 -23.14 18.37 5.24
C MET A 128 -22.40 17.06 5.48
N VAL A 129 -21.07 17.10 5.59
CA VAL A 129 -20.26 15.92 5.94
C VAL A 129 -20.69 15.38 7.30
N ASP A 130 -20.75 16.23 8.32
CA ASP A 130 -21.09 15.83 9.69
C ASP A 130 -22.50 15.25 9.80
N LYS A 131 -23.47 15.81 9.07
CA LYS A 131 -24.85 15.25 8.96
C LYS A 131 -24.91 13.95 8.17
N THR A 132 -23.94 13.69 7.30
CA THR A 132 -23.89 12.49 6.45
C THR A 132 -23.25 11.29 7.16
N LEU A 133 -22.23 11.51 8.01
CA LEU A 133 -21.59 10.45 8.82
C LEU A 133 -22.57 9.47 9.49
N PRO A 134 -23.57 9.91 10.28
CA PRO A 134 -24.47 8.98 10.99
C PRO A 134 -25.34 8.13 10.06
N LYS A 135 -25.54 8.54 8.80
CA LYS A 135 -26.31 7.77 7.81
C LYS A 135 -25.69 6.41 7.48
N PHE A 136 -24.37 6.31 7.66
CA PHE A 136 -23.58 5.14 7.29
C PHE A 136 -23.09 4.34 8.50
N ILE A 137 -23.50 4.65 9.73
CA ILE A 137 -23.16 3.88 10.93
C ILE A 137 -24.29 2.89 11.22
N GLY A 138 -23.97 1.59 11.27
CA GLY A 138 -24.90 0.49 11.49
C GLY A 138 -24.95 -0.54 10.37
N ASN A 139 -26.06 -1.27 10.27
CA ASN A 139 -26.28 -2.34 9.31
C ASN A 139 -26.67 -1.78 7.95
N ILE A 140 -25.90 -2.07 6.91
CA ILE A 140 -26.10 -1.56 5.54
C ILE A 140 -26.13 -2.71 4.56
N LEU A 141 -26.98 -2.61 3.52
CA LEU A 141 -26.91 -3.45 2.33
C LEU A 141 -26.01 -2.78 1.30
N GLN A 142 -24.77 -3.25 1.21
CA GLN A 142 -23.77 -2.69 0.31
C GLN A 142 -23.65 -3.52 -0.97
N THR A 143 -23.61 -2.86 -2.12
CA THR A 143 -23.27 -3.48 -3.40
C THR A 143 -21.75 -3.54 -3.58
N PRO A 144 -21.14 -4.73 -3.68
CA PRO A 144 -19.72 -4.85 -3.97
C PRO A 144 -19.34 -4.24 -5.32
N PRO A 145 -18.13 -3.65 -5.46
CA PRO A 145 -17.63 -3.19 -6.74
C PRO A 145 -17.37 -4.37 -7.69
N ILE A 146 -17.49 -4.13 -9.00
CA ILE A 146 -17.12 -5.12 -10.02
C ILE A 146 -15.63 -5.47 -9.95
N PHE A 147 -14.77 -4.52 -9.58
CA PHE A 147 -13.35 -4.77 -9.29
C PHE A 147 -13.16 -5.38 -7.89
N SER A 148 -13.70 -6.58 -7.70
CA SER A 148 -13.58 -7.36 -6.47
C SER A 148 -13.18 -8.82 -6.74
N ALA A 149 -12.61 -9.46 -5.73
CA ALA A 149 -12.26 -10.88 -5.76
C ALA A 149 -13.49 -11.82 -5.60
N LEU A 150 -14.70 -11.26 -5.49
CA LEU A 150 -15.92 -12.03 -5.41
C LEU A 150 -16.09 -12.90 -6.66
N LYS A 151 -16.57 -14.14 -6.52
CA LYS A 151 -16.70 -15.06 -7.65
C LYS A 151 -18.13 -15.17 -8.16
N MET A 152 -18.26 -15.20 -9.50
CA MET A 152 -19.49 -15.49 -10.22
C MET A 152 -19.21 -16.57 -11.26
N ASN A 153 -19.91 -17.71 -11.14
CA ASN A 153 -19.68 -18.92 -11.95
C ASN A 153 -18.20 -19.36 -11.96
N GLY A 154 -17.56 -19.36 -10.79
CA GLY A 154 -16.17 -19.79 -10.61
C GLY A 154 -15.10 -18.76 -10.96
N LYS A 155 -15.42 -17.68 -11.70
CA LYS A 155 -14.50 -16.60 -12.07
C LYS A 155 -14.66 -15.38 -11.16
N PRO A 156 -13.57 -14.70 -10.74
CA PRO A 156 -13.64 -13.43 -10.02
C PRO A 156 -14.31 -12.30 -10.84
N LEU A 157 -15.01 -11.37 -10.19
CA LEU A 157 -15.69 -10.24 -10.84
C LEU A 157 -14.73 -9.33 -11.60
N TYR A 158 -13.55 -9.05 -11.02
CA TYR A 158 -12.54 -8.22 -11.68
C TYR A 158 -12.08 -8.79 -13.04
N GLU A 159 -12.17 -10.11 -13.24
CA GLU A 159 -11.82 -10.71 -14.53
C GLU A 159 -12.85 -10.39 -15.62
N TYR A 160 -14.14 -10.29 -15.27
CA TYR A 160 -15.18 -9.89 -16.21
C TYR A 160 -14.97 -8.42 -16.62
N ALA A 161 -14.75 -7.55 -15.65
CA ALA A 161 -14.45 -6.13 -15.88
C ALA A 161 -13.26 -5.93 -16.82
N ARG A 162 -12.11 -6.55 -16.51
CA ARG A 162 -10.88 -6.41 -17.32
C ARG A 162 -11.01 -6.95 -18.73
N LYS A 163 -11.85 -7.98 -18.93
CA LYS A 163 -12.10 -8.59 -20.25
C LYS A 163 -13.26 -7.91 -21.00
N GLY A 164 -13.91 -6.91 -20.40
CA GLY A 164 -15.12 -6.29 -20.95
C GLY A 164 -16.28 -7.27 -21.18
N LEU A 165 -16.32 -8.36 -20.40
CA LEU A 165 -17.35 -9.37 -20.50
C LEU A 165 -18.56 -8.94 -19.67
N PRO A 166 -19.79 -9.09 -20.16
CA PRO A 166 -20.98 -8.82 -19.37
C PRO A 166 -21.05 -9.80 -18.19
N LEU A 167 -21.55 -9.32 -17.06
CA LEU A 167 -21.81 -10.17 -15.91
C LEU A 167 -22.92 -11.18 -16.20
N PRO A 168 -22.75 -12.47 -15.85
CA PRO A 168 -23.80 -13.47 -16.03
C PRO A 168 -25.10 -13.20 -15.27
N ARG A 169 -25.05 -12.37 -14.22
CA ARG A 169 -26.18 -11.92 -13.40
C ARG A 169 -25.76 -10.67 -12.61
N GLU A 170 -26.73 -9.94 -12.09
CA GLU A 170 -26.50 -8.75 -11.26
C GLU A 170 -25.70 -9.05 -9.99
N ILE A 171 -24.92 -8.06 -9.55
CA ILE A 171 -24.19 -8.10 -8.29
C ILE A 171 -25.21 -7.90 -7.16
N LYS A 172 -25.42 -8.93 -6.35
CA LYS A 172 -26.32 -8.84 -5.19
C LYS A 172 -25.65 -8.05 -4.06
N ALA A 173 -26.40 -7.09 -3.51
CA ALA A 173 -26.05 -6.41 -2.27
C ALA A 173 -25.87 -7.40 -1.11
N ARG A 174 -25.00 -7.06 -0.17
CA ARG A 174 -24.63 -7.90 0.97
C ARG A 174 -24.73 -7.10 2.28
N PRO A 175 -25.16 -7.74 3.36
CA PRO A 175 -25.15 -7.10 4.67
C PRO A 175 -23.70 -6.86 5.10
N ILE A 176 -23.45 -5.63 5.53
CA ILE A 176 -22.24 -5.21 6.22
C ILE A 176 -22.65 -4.44 7.47
N GLU A 177 -21.68 -4.18 8.35
CA GLU A 177 -21.89 -3.37 9.53
C GLU A 177 -20.74 -2.38 9.65
N VAL A 178 -21.08 -1.10 9.78
CA VAL A 178 -20.14 -0.03 10.09
C VAL A 178 -20.32 0.32 11.55
N TYR A 179 -19.34 -0.02 12.37
CA TYR A 179 -19.35 0.20 13.81
C TYR A 179 -19.08 1.66 14.17
N ASN A 180 -18.15 2.30 13.44
CA ASN A 180 -17.78 3.68 13.63
C ASN A 180 -17.40 4.32 12.28
N LEU A 181 -17.74 5.59 12.12
CA LEU A 181 -17.36 6.40 10.97
C LEU A 181 -17.18 7.84 11.42
N THR A 182 -15.96 8.37 11.31
CA THR A 182 -15.64 9.76 11.63
C THR A 182 -14.82 10.40 10.50
N SER A 183 -14.77 11.72 10.48
CA SER A 183 -13.92 12.49 9.56
C SER A 183 -12.84 13.24 10.32
N PHE A 184 -11.66 13.37 9.73
CA PHE A 184 -10.58 14.19 10.26
C PHE A 184 -10.80 15.69 10.00
N GLU A 185 -10.09 16.55 10.75
CA GLU A 185 -10.22 18.01 10.70
C GLU A 185 -9.85 18.62 9.33
N ASP A 186 -8.93 17.98 8.60
CA ASP A 186 -8.49 18.35 7.27
C ASP A 186 -9.47 17.95 6.16
N THR A 187 -10.61 17.34 6.49
CA THR A 187 -11.68 17.09 5.52
C THR A 187 -12.14 18.40 4.87
N LEU A 188 -12.31 18.36 3.55
CA LEU A 188 -12.53 19.47 2.61
C LEU A 188 -11.31 20.35 2.35
N SER A 189 -10.14 20.02 2.88
CA SER A 189 -8.88 20.66 2.48
C SER A 189 -8.57 20.38 1.01
N THR A 190 -8.07 21.40 0.33
CA THR A 190 -7.49 21.31 -1.03
C THR A 190 -5.96 21.39 -1.00
N SER A 191 -5.37 21.48 0.20
CA SER A 191 -3.93 21.56 0.42
C SER A 191 -3.28 20.17 0.43
N HIS A 192 -3.23 19.53 -0.73
CA HIS A 192 -2.60 18.21 -0.92
C HIS A 192 -1.96 18.07 -2.31
N ASN A 193 -1.19 16.99 -2.49
CA ASN A 193 -0.49 16.71 -3.73
C ASN A 193 -1.18 15.66 -4.64
N TRP A 194 -2.30 15.09 -4.20
CA TRP A 194 -3.09 14.19 -5.04
C TRP A 194 -3.61 14.91 -6.28
N LYS A 195 -3.37 14.33 -7.45
CA LYS A 195 -3.87 14.83 -8.73
C LYS A 195 -5.27 14.30 -8.98
N PHE A 196 -6.14 15.18 -9.47
CA PHE A 196 -7.43 14.76 -9.96
C PHE A 196 -7.26 14.01 -11.29
N LEU A 197 -7.91 12.85 -11.44
CA LEU A 197 -7.81 12.06 -12.67
C LEU A 197 -8.38 12.81 -13.88
N LYS A 198 -7.77 12.58 -15.05
CA LYS A 198 -8.25 13.08 -16.34
C LYS A 198 -9.19 12.05 -16.99
N SER A 199 -9.99 12.52 -17.94
CA SER A 199 -10.80 11.62 -18.78
C SER A 199 -9.86 10.76 -19.62
N ALA A 200 -10.21 9.49 -19.84
CA ALA A 200 -9.37 8.52 -20.56
C ALA A 200 -9.23 8.78 -22.08
N THR A 201 -9.73 9.91 -22.58
CA THR A 201 -9.64 10.28 -24.00
C THR A 201 -8.24 10.78 -24.31
N ASP A 202 -7.53 9.99 -25.14
CA ASP A 202 -6.48 10.43 -26.09
C ASP A 202 -5.00 10.07 -25.85
N GLU A 203 -4.62 9.06 -25.05
CA GLU A 203 -3.18 8.73 -24.90
C GLU A 203 -2.77 7.24 -24.90
N THR A 204 -3.64 6.27 -25.21
CA THR A 204 -3.19 4.86 -25.31
C THR A 204 -3.68 4.13 -26.55
N ASP A 205 -2.77 3.44 -27.23
CA ASP A 205 -3.05 2.45 -28.28
C ASP A 205 -3.78 1.24 -27.64
N GLY A 206 -5.06 1.38 -27.33
CA GLY A 206 -5.90 0.34 -26.74
C GLY A 206 -7.30 0.81 -26.32
N VAL A 207 -8.27 -0.11 -26.32
CA VAL A 207 -9.63 0.12 -25.80
C VAL A 207 -9.54 0.45 -24.31
N SER A 208 -10.04 1.63 -23.91
CA SER A 208 -9.98 2.14 -22.53
C SER A 208 -10.74 1.22 -21.55
N LEU A 209 -10.42 1.30 -20.26
CA LEU A 209 -11.16 0.56 -19.24
C LEU A 209 -12.62 1.04 -19.15
N VAL A 210 -12.86 2.33 -19.36
CA VAL A 210 -14.21 2.91 -19.49
C VAL A 210 -14.99 2.21 -20.62
N GLU A 211 -14.40 2.08 -21.81
CA GLU A 211 -15.05 1.39 -22.95
C GLU A 211 -15.35 -0.08 -22.65
N LYS A 212 -14.42 -0.79 -22.00
CA LYS A 212 -14.62 -2.19 -21.57
C LYS A 212 -15.74 -2.33 -20.56
N LEU A 213 -15.98 -1.31 -19.73
CA LEU A 213 -17.01 -1.32 -18.70
C LEU A 213 -18.37 -0.83 -19.18
N SER A 214 -18.48 -0.32 -20.41
CA SER A 214 -19.76 0.12 -21.01
C SER A 214 -20.92 -0.89 -20.90
N LYS A 215 -20.61 -2.19 -20.75
CA LYS A 215 -21.57 -3.29 -20.62
C LYS A 215 -21.79 -3.77 -19.18
N ASN A 216 -21.21 -3.11 -18.19
CA ASN A 216 -21.16 -3.53 -16.81
C ASN A 216 -21.57 -2.40 -15.87
N PRO A 217 -22.20 -2.71 -14.72
CA PRO A 217 -22.54 -1.69 -13.74
C PRO A 217 -21.27 -1.13 -13.06
N THR A 218 -21.31 0.17 -12.83
CA THR A 218 -20.36 0.96 -12.06
C THR A 218 -20.83 1.11 -10.61
N LEU A 219 -20.04 1.79 -9.78
CA LEU A 219 -20.43 2.13 -8.41
C LEU A 219 -21.50 3.23 -8.33
N ASP A 220 -21.81 3.88 -9.45
CA ASP A 220 -22.81 4.95 -9.51
C ASP A 220 -24.22 4.40 -9.79
N ASP A 221 -24.32 3.17 -10.32
CA ASP A 221 -25.56 2.60 -10.88
C ASP A 221 -26.46 1.91 -9.84
N HIS A 222 -25.97 1.61 -8.63
CA HIS A 222 -26.80 1.00 -7.58
C HIS A 222 -27.49 2.06 -6.73
N ALA A 223 -28.71 1.76 -6.26
CA ALA A 223 -29.45 2.62 -5.36
C ALA A 223 -28.65 2.91 -4.08
N LEU A 224 -28.58 4.18 -3.68
CA LEU A 224 -27.96 4.58 -2.41
C LEU A 224 -28.71 3.95 -1.24
N THR A 225 -27.99 3.41 -0.27
CA THR A 225 -28.57 2.83 0.95
C THR A 225 -27.96 3.45 2.20
N TYR A 226 -28.80 3.73 3.20
CA TYR A 226 -28.37 4.15 4.53
C TYR A 226 -28.50 2.99 5.52
N SER A 227 -27.92 3.15 6.71
CA SER A 227 -28.02 2.13 7.75
C SER A 227 -29.46 1.94 8.22
N GLN A 228 -29.82 0.69 8.55
CA GLN A 228 -31.14 0.37 9.08
C GLN A 228 -31.46 1.22 10.31
N GLN A 229 -30.48 1.40 11.20
CA GLN A 229 -30.59 2.20 12.41
C GLN A 229 -30.90 3.67 12.09
N TYR A 230 -30.25 4.26 11.08
CA TYR A 230 -30.53 5.64 10.68
C TYR A 230 -31.94 5.78 10.10
N VAL A 231 -32.31 4.87 9.18
CA VAL A 231 -33.65 4.87 8.55
C VAL A 231 -34.75 4.68 9.59
N GLU A 232 -34.56 3.81 10.58
CA GLU A 232 -35.51 3.62 11.67
C GLU A 232 -35.64 4.87 12.53
N LYS A 233 -34.52 5.51 12.89
CA LYS A 233 -34.53 6.76 13.68
C LYS A 233 -35.27 7.88 12.92
N ALA A 234 -35.04 7.99 11.62
CA ALA A 234 -35.66 9.01 10.78
C ALA A 234 -37.19 8.85 10.60
N LYS A 235 -37.76 7.67 10.89
CA LYS A 235 -39.22 7.51 10.97
C LYS A 235 -39.84 8.25 12.15
N THR A 236 -39.07 8.48 13.21
CA THR A 236 -39.53 9.10 14.46
C THR A 236 -39.03 10.53 14.65
N ASP A 237 -37.98 10.92 13.94
CA ASP A 237 -37.34 12.23 14.01
C ASP A 237 -37.45 12.93 12.66
N SER A 238 -38.39 13.87 12.55
CA SER A 238 -38.66 14.61 11.31
C SER A 238 -37.53 15.56 10.90
N SER A 239 -36.51 15.75 11.74
CA SER A 239 -35.30 16.50 11.37
C SER A 239 -34.32 15.66 10.54
N LEU A 240 -34.53 14.34 10.47
CA LEU A 240 -33.69 13.41 9.72
C LEU A 240 -34.36 13.03 8.39
N ASP A 241 -33.54 12.92 7.36
CA ASP A 241 -33.99 12.51 6.04
C ASP A 241 -34.00 10.98 5.94
N ALA A 242 -35.19 10.38 6.06
CA ALA A 242 -35.35 8.93 5.98
C ALA A 242 -35.15 8.35 4.58
N ASN A 243 -35.21 9.20 3.55
CA ASN A 243 -35.16 8.74 2.16
C ASN A 243 -33.72 8.82 1.65
N PRO A 244 -33.09 7.68 1.29
CA PRO A 244 -31.88 7.76 0.49
C PRO A 244 -32.21 8.48 -0.82
N TYR A 245 -31.35 9.41 -1.25
CA TYR A 245 -31.46 10.03 -2.57
C TYR A 245 -31.44 8.89 -3.59
N PRO A 246 -32.54 8.62 -4.32
CA PRO A 246 -32.61 7.44 -5.18
C PRO A 246 -31.50 7.50 -6.23
N GLU A 247 -31.27 8.70 -6.76
CA GLU A 247 -30.09 9.10 -7.52
C GLU A 247 -29.88 10.60 -7.25
N PRO A 248 -28.82 11.04 -6.53
CA PRO A 248 -28.55 12.47 -6.43
C PRO A 248 -28.30 13.02 -7.85
N GLU A 249 -28.98 14.09 -8.24
CA GLU A 249 -28.67 14.78 -9.49
C GLU A 249 -27.26 15.38 -9.39
N LEU A 250 -26.28 14.62 -9.88
CA LEU A 250 -24.90 15.05 -9.93
C LEU A 250 -24.71 15.98 -11.12
N LYS A 251 -24.62 17.28 -10.83
CA LYS A 251 -24.33 18.32 -11.82
C LYS A 251 -22.95 18.09 -12.43
N ASP A 252 -22.89 18.12 -13.76
CA ASP A 252 -21.62 17.98 -14.47
C ASP A 252 -20.66 19.12 -14.12
N ALA A 253 -19.37 18.80 -13.99
CA ALA A 253 -18.35 19.74 -13.59
C ALA A 253 -17.15 19.73 -14.54
N SER A 254 -17.41 19.93 -15.83
CA SER A 254 -16.38 20.17 -16.86
C SER A 254 -15.39 21.30 -16.50
N LYS A 255 -15.76 22.22 -15.59
CA LYS A 255 -14.85 23.25 -15.03
C LYS A 255 -13.63 22.69 -14.27
N TYR A 256 -13.62 21.41 -13.90
CA TYR A 256 -12.51 20.75 -13.17
C TYR A 256 -11.51 20.02 -14.10
N GLU A 257 -11.37 20.44 -15.36
CA GLU A 257 -10.37 19.91 -16.30
C GLU A 257 -8.96 20.51 -16.14
N ASP A 258 -8.83 21.60 -15.38
CA ASP A 258 -7.54 22.26 -15.12
C ASP A 258 -6.61 21.37 -14.27
N ASP A 259 -5.34 21.24 -14.69
CA ASP A 259 -4.27 20.55 -13.95
C ASP A 259 -3.97 21.17 -12.57
N ASN A 260 -4.36 22.44 -12.38
CA ASN A 260 -4.24 23.14 -11.10
C ASN A 260 -5.42 22.88 -10.16
N PHE A 261 -6.50 22.24 -10.63
CA PHE A 261 -7.62 21.90 -9.77
C PHE A 261 -7.17 20.96 -8.65
N ARG A 262 -7.56 21.30 -7.42
CA ARG A 262 -7.35 20.48 -6.23
C ARG A 262 -8.72 20.20 -5.62
N ALA A 263 -9.18 18.97 -5.83
CA ALA A 263 -10.45 18.51 -5.29
C ALA A 263 -10.42 18.52 -3.75
N PRO A 264 -11.48 18.97 -3.06
CA PRO A 264 -11.57 18.81 -1.62
C PRO A 264 -11.47 17.34 -1.22
N ILE A 265 -10.71 17.04 -0.16
CA ILE A 265 -10.54 15.67 0.32
C ILE A 265 -11.68 15.26 1.26
N LEU A 266 -12.05 13.98 1.25
CA LEU A 266 -12.72 13.33 2.38
C LEU A 266 -11.67 12.49 3.11
N HIS A 267 -11.36 12.83 4.34
CA HIS A 267 -10.43 12.08 5.17
C HIS A 267 -11.22 11.38 6.29
N LEU A 268 -11.35 10.05 6.20
CA LEU A 268 -12.28 9.28 7.03
C LEU A 268 -11.58 8.17 7.82
N ASP A 269 -12.03 7.95 9.06
CA ASP A 269 -11.73 6.79 9.89
C ASP A 269 -12.95 5.87 9.96
N ILE A 270 -12.76 4.60 9.65
CA ILE A 270 -13.84 3.63 9.44
C ILE A 270 -13.55 2.36 10.24
N THR A 271 -14.43 2.01 11.16
CA THR A 271 -14.44 0.70 11.83
C THR A 271 -15.61 -0.10 11.32
N CYS A 272 -15.36 -1.27 10.71
CA CYS A 272 -16.40 -2.04 10.02
C CYS A 272 -16.17 -3.55 10.11
N SER A 273 -17.23 -4.31 9.79
CA SER A 273 -17.18 -5.77 9.70
C SER A 273 -16.50 -6.26 8.42
N SER A 274 -16.09 -7.53 8.44
CA SER A 274 -15.50 -8.19 7.28
C SER A 274 -16.45 -8.22 6.08
N GLY A 275 -15.94 -7.94 4.89
CA GLY A 275 -16.74 -7.94 3.65
C GLY A 275 -17.17 -6.55 3.20
N THR A 276 -16.98 -5.54 4.05
CA THR A 276 -17.13 -4.12 3.71
C THR A 276 -16.10 -3.70 2.66
N TYR A 277 -16.58 -3.12 1.57
CA TYR A 277 -15.77 -2.45 0.55
C TYR A 277 -15.73 -0.95 0.85
N VAL A 278 -14.57 -0.47 1.32
CA VAL A 278 -14.37 0.96 1.61
C VAL A 278 -14.58 1.82 0.36
N ARG A 279 -14.18 1.32 -0.82
CA ARG A 279 -14.44 1.97 -2.13
C ARG A 279 -15.93 2.24 -2.38
N SER A 280 -16.79 1.24 -2.16
CA SER A 280 -18.24 1.41 -2.28
C SER A 280 -18.76 2.41 -1.23
N LEU A 281 -18.30 2.31 0.02
CA LEU A 281 -18.71 3.22 1.08
C LEU A 281 -18.33 4.69 0.77
N VAL A 282 -17.12 4.94 0.28
CA VAL A 282 -16.66 6.26 -0.16
C VAL A 282 -17.49 6.79 -1.33
N SER A 283 -17.75 5.95 -2.33
CA SER A 283 -18.60 6.30 -3.48
C SER A 283 -20.01 6.71 -3.03
N ASP A 284 -20.63 5.89 -2.16
CA ASP A 284 -21.96 6.16 -1.61
C ASP A 284 -21.98 7.40 -0.71
N PHE A 285 -20.91 7.64 0.05
CA PHE A 285 -20.75 8.84 0.87
C PHE A 285 -20.70 10.10 0.01
N GLY A 286 -19.89 10.09 -1.07
CA GLY A 286 -19.83 11.19 -2.03
C GLY A 286 -21.19 11.49 -2.66
N ARG A 287 -21.91 10.43 -3.09
CA ARG A 287 -23.27 10.52 -3.63
C ARG A 287 -24.25 11.12 -2.62
N SER A 288 -24.18 10.73 -1.35
CA SER A 288 -25.02 11.27 -0.27
C SER A 288 -24.79 12.78 -0.03
N LEU A 289 -23.62 13.31 -0.40
CA LEU A 289 -23.30 14.74 -0.39
C LEU A 289 -23.74 15.49 -1.65
N GLY A 290 -24.38 14.81 -2.61
CA GLY A 290 -24.72 15.39 -3.91
C GLY A 290 -23.50 15.60 -4.82
N SER A 291 -22.43 14.82 -4.63
CA SER A 291 -21.23 14.82 -5.46
C SER A 291 -20.81 13.37 -5.77
N SER A 292 -19.58 13.17 -6.25
CA SER A 292 -18.95 11.86 -6.40
C SER A 292 -17.66 11.84 -5.58
N ALA A 293 -17.19 10.66 -5.23
CA ALA A 293 -15.87 10.52 -4.63
C ALA A 293 -15.17 9.23 -5.08
N TYR A 294 -13.85 9.28 -5.18
CA TYR A 294 -13.01 8.10 -5.34
C TYR A 294 -11.81 8.15 -4.41
N MET A 295 -11.37 6.98 -3.97
CA MET A 295 -10.30 6.84 -3.01
C MET A 295 -8.92 7.07 -3.64
N VAL A 296 -8.06 7.85 -2.98
CA VAL A 296 -6.65 8.03 -3.37
C VAL A 296 -5.67 7.38 -2.40
N ASP A 297 -6.07 7.16 -1.16
CA ASP A 297 -5.28 6.44 -0.17
C ASP A 297 -6.16 5.56 0.75
N LEU A 298 -5.60 4.43 1.19
CA LEU A 298 -6.27 3.51 2.12
C LEU A 298 -5.26 2.76 2.99
N LYS A 299 -5.22 3.10 4.29
CA LYS A 299 -4.49 2.35 5.31
C LYS A 299 -5.44 1.44 6.08
N ARG A 300 -5.27 0.12 6.02
CA ARG A 300 -5.88 -0.79 7.00
C ARG A 300 -5.05 -0.76 8.28
N LYS A 301 -5.49 0.01 9.27
CA LYS A 301 -4.82 0.17 10.57
C LYS A 301 -4.93 -1.06 11.46
N LYS A 302 -6.05 -1.78 11.37
CA LYS A 302 -6.34 -2.96 12.18
C LYS A 302 -7.09 -4.04 11.40
N GLN A 303 -6.82 -5.29 11.72
CA GLN A 303 -7.65 -6.44 11.35
C GLN A 303 -7.66 -7.46 12.49
N ALA A 304 -8.82 -7.67 13.11
CA ALA A 304 -8.95 -8.47 14.33
C ALA A 304 -7.94 -8.02 15.39
N GLU A 305 -7.10 -8.91 15.91
CA GLU A 305 -6.07 -8.59 16.90
C GLU A 305 -4.84 -7.84 16.34
N TRP A 306 -4.69 -7.75 15.01
CA TRP A 306 -3.49 -7.20 14.38
C TRP A 306 -3.61 -5.70 14.15
N ILE A 307 -2.67 -4.93 14.69
CA ILE A 307 -2.57 -3.47 14.65
C ILE A 307 -1.24 -3.09 13.98
N SER A 308 -1.33 -2.26 12.93
CA SER A 308 -0.22 -1.90 12.01
C SER A 308 1.07 -1.53 12.75
N ASP A 309 0.98 -0.66 13.74
CA ASP A 309 2.15 0.00 14.32
C ASP A 309 2.55 -0.60 15.68
N GLU A 310 1.99 -1.77 16.03
CA GLU A 310 2.24 -2.46 17.30
C GLU A 310 2.73 -3.90 17.10
N ASN A 311 1.90 -4.76 16.50
CA ASN A 311 2.12 -6.21 16.47
C ASN A 311 2.19 -6.77 15.04
N CYS A 312 2.46 -5.92 14.06
CA CYS A 312 2.68 -6.32 12.67
C CYS A 312 4.15 -6.14 12.28
N PHE A 313 4.66 -7.08 11.49
CA PHE A 313 5.96 -6.95 10.85
C PHE A 313 5.91 -5.98 9.66
N SER A 314 7.05 -5.41 9.29
CA SER A 314 7.33 -4.83 7.97
C SER A 314 8.00 -5.87 7.07
N ILE A 315 8.14 -5.59 5.77
CA ILE A 315 8.90 -6.49 4.89
C ILE A 315 10.41 -6.34 5.12
N GLU A 316 10.83 -5.16 5.55
CA GLU A 316 12.21 -4.80 5.91
C GLU A 316 12.69 -5.59 7.13
N ASP A 317 11.80 -5.92 8.07
CA ASP A 317 12.13 -6.73 9.25
C ASP A 317 12.70 -8.11 8.85
N PHE A 318 12.22 -8.67 7.73
CA PHE A 318 12.70 -9.95 7.20
C PHE A 318 13.97 -9.84 6.35
N GLN A 319 14.53 -8.65 6.17
CA GLN A 319 15.87 -8.44 5.60
C GLN A 319 16.96 -8.43 6.68
N LEU A 320 16.58 -8.37 7.96
CA LEU A 320 17.50 -8.51 9.08
C LEU A 320 18.05 -9.95 9.16
N PRO A 321 19.21 -10.16 9.81
CA PRO A 321 19.69 -11.49 10.16
C PRO A 321 18.60 -12.35 10.81
N GLU A 322 18.59 -13.63 10.47
CA GLU A 322 17.56 -14.58 10.89
C GLU A 322 17.48 -14.75 12.41
N GLU A 323 18.61 -14.61 13.08
CA GLU A 323 18.74 -14.61 14.54
C GLU A 323 17.95 -13.47 15.21
N ILE A 324 17.62 -12.40 14.46
CA ILE A 324 16.85 -11.27 14.97
C ILE A 324 15.35 -11.52 14.80
N TRP A 325 14.87 -11.75 13.58
CA TRP A 325 13.43 -11.79 13.31
C TRP A 325 12.80 -13.14 13.62
N ALA A 326 13.53 -14.26 13.46
CA ALA A 326 12.92 -15.58 13.61
C ALA A 326 12.47 -15.89 15.04
N PRO A 327 13.20 -15.52 16.11
CA PRO A 327 12.70 -15.67 17.48
C PRO A 327 11.44 -14.84 17.74
N VAL A 328 11.35 -13.61 17.19
CA VAL A 328 10.14 -12.78 17.31
C VAL A 328 8.96 -13.45 16.62
N LEU A 329 9.14 -13.94 15.39
CA LEU A 329 8.07 -14.62 14.66
C LEU A 329 7.60 -15.89 15.40
N LYS A 330 8.53 -16.66 15.98
CA LYS A 330 8.18 -17.81 16.86
C LYS A 330 7.33 -17.36 18.04
N LYS A 331 7.72 -16.27 18.71
CA LYS A 331 7.00 -15.71 19.87
C LYS A 331 5.60 -15.23 19.49
N VAL A 332 5.46 -14.52 18.39
CA VAL A 332 4.16 -14.07 17.84
C VAL A 332 3.25 -15.25 17.54
N ILE A 333 3.77 -16.28 16.86
CA ILE A 333 3.00 -17.49 16.53
C ILE A 333 2.59 -18.28 17.78
N ALA A 334 3.44 -18.32 18.79
CA ALA A 334 3.18 -19.02 20.05
C ALA A 334 2.24 -18.25 21.00
N SER A 335 1.96 -16.97 20.71
CA SER A 335 1.21 -16.06 21.57
C SER A 335 -0.09 -15.61 20.87
N PRO A 336 -1.20 -16.36 20.99
CA PRO A 336 -2.47 -16.00 20.37
C PRO A 336 -2.98 -14.63 20.83
N GLY A 337 -3.74 -13.94 19.98
CA GLY A 337 -4.43 -12.70 20.36
C GLY A 337 -3.60 -11.42 20.21
N GLY A 338 -2.48 -11.46 19.48
CA GLY A 338 -1.77 -10.23 19.08
C GLY A 338 -1.09 -9.51 20.23
N THR A 339 -0.76 -10.21 21.32
CA THR A 339 -0.20 -9.62 22.55
C THR A 339 1.27 -9.22 22.44
N VAL A 340 1.95 -9.68 21.39
CA VAL A 340 3.39 -9.44 21.19
C VAL A 340 3.60 -8.14 20.42
N ASN A 341 4.22 -7.15 21.04
CA ASN A 341 4.65 -5.94 20.35
C ASN A 341 5.89 -6.24 19.50
N VAL A 342 5.69 -6.38 18.19
CA VAL A 342 6.72 -6.81 17.23
C VAL A 342 7.88 -5.83 17.18
N LYS A 343 7.59 -4.52 17.21
CA LYS A 343 8.62 -3.47 17.14
C LYS A 343 9.57 -3.53 18.34
N THR A 344 9.04 -3.69 19.54
CA THR A 344 9.83 -3.79 20.77
C THR A 344 10.67 -5.07 20.78
N GLU A 345 10.09 -6.21 20.42
CA GLU A 345 10.81 -7.49 20.40
C GLU A 345 11.93 -7.52 19.35
N LEU A 346 11.71 -6.95 18.16
CA LEU A 346 12.74 -6.82 17.14
C LEU A 346 13.89 -5.92 17.61
N LEU A 347 13.58 -4.81 18.29
CA LEU A 347 14.59 -3.92 18.85
C LEU A 347 15.46 -4.65 19.91
N LEU A 348 14.81 -5.38 20.82
CA LEU A 348 15.53 -6.16 21.84
C LEU A 348 16.45 -7.21 21.21
N ASN A 349 15.94 -7.98 20.25
CA ASN A 349 16.74 -8.99 19.55
C ASN A 349 17.88 -8.37 18.74
N LYS A 350 17.68 -7.19 18.16
CA LYS A 350 18.75 -6.45 17.46
C LYS A 350 19.88 -6.05 18.41
N LEU A 351 19.54 -5.51 19.59
CA LEU A 351 20.53 -5.17 20.61
C LEU A 351 21.28 -6.41 21.12
N GLU A 352 20.60 -7.54 21.29
CA GLU A 352 21.25 -8.80 21.66
C GLU A 352 22.17 -9.34 20.55
N TYR A 353 21.75 -9.22 19.30
CA TYR A 353 22.54 -9.61 18.14
C TYR A 353 23.83 -8.79 18.04
N GLU A 354 23.74 -7.46 18.19
CA GLU A 354 24.89 -6.55 18.19
C GLU A 354 25.86 -6.83 19.35
N LYS A 355 25.36 -7.24 20.52
CA LYS A 355 26.23 -7.67 21.64
C LYS A 355 26.99 -8.98 21.34
N LYS A 356 26.37 -9.90 20.60
CA LYS A 356 27.00 -11.19 20.20
C LYS A 356 27.92 -11.03 18.99
N HIS A 357 27.67 -10.03 18.15
CA HIS A 357 28.44 -9.68 16.97
C HIS A 357 28.88 -8.22 17.08
N PRO A 358 29.78 -7.90 18.04
CA PRO A 358 30.30 -6.54 18.14
C PRO A 358 30.87 -6.17 16.77
N LYS A 359 30.46 -5.01 16.25
CA LYS A 359 31.13 -4.44 15.08
C LYS A 359 32.60 -4.32 15.48
N LEU A 360 33.49 -4.92 14.70
CA LEU A 360 34.90 -4.57 14.76
C LEU A 360 34.92 -3.07 14.48
N ASP A 361 35.38 -2.27 15.44
CA ASP A 361 35.59 -0.86 15.21
C ASP A 361 36.55 -0.75 14.02
N ASP A 362 36.10 -0.17 12.91
CA ASP A 362 36.95 0.32 11.82
C ASP A 362 37.75 1.58 12.26
N ASP A 363 38.13 1.65 13.54
CA ASP A 363 38.97 2.70 14.13
C ASP A 363 40.39 2.20 14.45
N ASP A 364 40.85 1.16 13.74
CA ASP A 364 42.26 0.74 13.73
C ASP A 364 42.99 1.01 12.39
N GLU A 365 42.45 1.90 11.53
CA GLU A 365 43.28 2.54 10.49
C GLU A 365 44.36 3.46 11.08
N SER A 366 44.27 3.83 12.37
CA SER A 366 45.28 4.65 13.04
C SER A 366 46.51 3.89 13.58
N SER A 367 46.50 2.56 13.56
CA SER A 367 47.64 1.72 14.03
C SER A 367 48.45 1.07 12.91
N VAL A 368 47.92 1.01 11.68
CA VAL A 368 48.67 0.57 10.49
C VAL A 368 49.53 1.71 9.92
N GLU A 369 49.09 2.97 10.00
CA GLU A 369 49.89 4.13 9.61
C GLU A 369 50.93 4.57 10.65
N LYS A 370 50.74 4.24 11.94
CA LYS A 370 51.78 4.43 12.96
C LYS A 370 52.92 3.41 12.88
N LYS A 371 52.66 2.18 12.41
CA LYS A 371 53.73 1.20 12.15
C LYS A 371 54.54 1.52 10.88
N ARG A 372 53.97 2.21 9.89
CA ARG A 372 54.70 2.64 8.68
C ARG A 372 55.52 3.93 8.87
N LYS A 373 55.25 4.73 9.91
CA LYS A 373 56.03 5.95 10.23
C LYS A 373 57.13 5.76 11.28
N ILE A 374 57.19 4.62 11.97
CA ILE A 374 58.27 4.31 12.94
C ILE A 374 59.45 3.58 12.26
N ASP A 375 59.22 2.94 11.11
CA ASP A 375 60.23 2.17 10.37
C ASP A 375 61.02 3.01 9.33
N GLN A 376 60.66 4.28 9.13
CA GLN A 376 61.36 5.21 8.21
C GLN A 376 62.23 6.26 8.92
N SER A 377 62.37 6.19 10.25
CA SER A 377 63.18 7.15 11.03
C SER A 377 64.48 6.58 11.60
N GLN A 378 64.93 5.38 11.17
CA GLN A 378 66.19 4.79 11.65
C GLN A 378 67.30 4.61 10.61
N ASP A 379 67.06 4.84 9.32
CA ASP A 379 68.13 4.82 8.30
C ASP A 379 68.32 6.20 7.67
N ASN A 380 69.02 7.09 8.40
CA ASN A 380 69.83 8.14 7.77
C ASN A 380 70.78 8.78 8.79
N LYS A 381 71.85 8.04 9.10
CA LYS A 381 73.14 8.58 9.53
C LYS A 381 74.22 7.74 8.87
N ASP A 382 74.73 8.20 7.73
CA ASP A 382 76.15 8.47 7.54
C ASP A 382 76.46 8.80 6.06
N ILE A 383 77.55 9.55 5.90
CA ILE A 383 78.37 9.77 4.71
C ILE A 383 78.06 11.04 3.88
N THR A 384 78.76 12.09 4.30
CA THR A 384 79.28 13.24 3.55
C THR A 384 80.25 12.85 2.43
N GLU A 385 80.19 13.51 1.26
CA GLU A 385 81.26 14.32 0.63
C GLU A 385 81.14 14.46 -0.91
N LEU A 386 81.32 15.71 -1.40
CA LEU A 386 81.96 16.15 -2.67
C LEU A 386 81.23 15.76 -3.99
N GLU A 387 80.85 16.63 -4.94
CA GLU A 387 81.39 17.88 -5.49
C GLU A 387 80.29 18.62 -6.31
N THR A 388 80.36 19.96 -6.42
CA THR A 388 79.77 20.80 -7.50
C THR A 388 80.88 21.10 -8.53
N PRO A 389 80.65 21.55 -9.79
CA PRO A 389 79.65 22.54 -10.24
C PRO A 389 79.07 22.23 -11.67
N THR A 390 78.19 22.99 -12.35
CA THR A 390 78.01 24.44 -12.56
C THR A 390 76.74 24.65 -13.41
N GLU A 391 76.02 25.76 -13.18
CA GLU A 391 75.40 26.71 -14.14
C GLU A 391 74.66 26.20 -15.41
N LYS A 392 73.52 26.73 -15.89
CA LYS A 392 72.84 28.06 -15.87
C LYS A 392 71.41 27.80 -16.37
N VAL A 393 70.35 28.19 -15.65
CA VAL A 393 69.55 29.43 -15.81
C VAL A 393 69.24 29.80 -17.27
N HIS A 394 67.98 29.62 -17.68
CA HIS A 394 67.22 30.72 -18.29
C HIS A 394 65.75 30.67 -17.92
N ASP A 395 65.23 31.88 -17.78
CA ASP A 395 64.07 32.33 -17.01
C ASP A 395 63.12 33.06 -17.98
N LYS A 396 61.92 33.36 -17.48
CA LYS A 396 60.90 34.33 -17.97
C LYS A 396 59.82 33.78 -18.89
N LYS A 397 58.55 33.73 -18.40
CA LYS A 397 57.54 34.84 -18.30
C LYS A 397 57.00 35.19 -19.70
N SER A 398 55.71 35.45 -19.97
CA SER A 398 54.58 35.87 -19.13
C SER A 398 53.30 35.91 -20.00
N GLU A 399 52.14 35.95 -19.32
CA GLU A 399 50.94 36.78 -19.59
C GLU A 399 50.01 36.49 -20.79
N ASP A 400 48.79 36.05 -20.44
CA ASP A 400 47.49 36.73 -20.59
C ASP A 400 47.19 37.55 -21.85
N THR A 401 46.04 37.30 -22.49
CA THR A 401 44.86 38.21 -22.45
C THR A 401 43.70 37.73 -23.33
N GLU A 402 42.49 38.04 -22.86
CA GLU A 402 41.16 37.92 -23.48
C GLU A 402 41.01 38.74 -24.78
N ALA A 403 40.06 38.35 -25.64
CA ALA A 403 38.91 39.20 -26.04
C ALA A 403 38.09 38.58 -27.19
N ASP A 404 36.77 38.64 -27.03
CA ASP A 404 35.72 38.43 -28.01
C ASP A 404 35.80 39.40 -29.21
N ILE A 405 35.13 39.05 -30.32
CA ILE A 405 34.10 39.88 -31.02
C ILE A 405 33.57 39.16 -32.28
N GLU A 406 32.23 39.21 -32.40
CA GLU A 406 31.38 38.83 -33.53
C GLU A 406 31.72 39.52 -34.86
N VAL A 407 31.47 38.84 -36.00
CA VAL A 407 30.94 39.47 -37.22
C VAL A 407 29.97 38.53 -37.94
N ALA A 408 28.77 39.04 -38.22
CA ALA A 408 27.69 38.43 -39.00
C ALA A 408 27.76 38.79 -40.51
N HIS A 409 26.81 38.22 -41.26
CA HIS A 409 26.31 38.57 -42.62
C HIS A 409 27.00 37.88 -43.82
N SER A 410 26.30 37.43 -44.88
CA SER A 410 24.87 37.46 -45.26
C SER A 410 24.64 36.73 -46.61
N LYS A 411 23.39 36.24 -46.82
CA LYS A 411 22.58 36.22 -48.08
C LYS A 411 23.13 35.42 -49.29
N ALA A 412 22.36 34.92 -50.27
CA ALA A 412 20.99 35.08 -50.78
C ALA A 412 20.55 33.72 -51.41
N SER A 413 19.31 33.41 -51.81
CA SER A 413 18.24 34.20 -52.44
C SER A 413 16.86 33.62 -52.15
#